data_AF-A0A1B8PL74-F1
#
_entry.id   AF-A0A1B8PL74-F1
#
_cell.length_a   1.000
_cell.length_b   1.000
_cell.length_c   1.000
_cell.angle_alpha   90.00
_cell.angle_beta   90.00
_cell.angle_gamma   90.00
#
_symmetry.space_group_name_H-M   'P 1'
#
loop_
_entity.id
_entity.type
_entity.pdbx_description
1 polymer ?
#
loop_
_entity_poly.entity_id
_entity_poly.type
_entity_poly.pdbx_seq_one_letter_code
_entity_poly.pdbx_strand_id
1 'polypeptide(L)'
;MSYRTALDLASALSDTDKLKLAHHLLGQLMLSPKSSSAPTPKLPPSADYDYCLERVLKSRPNRLPALQTFLEAIFSFRGGQDTNIDDIIKRLELNKIIKKEGDNVVYLVD
;
A
#
# COMPACT_ATOMS: atom_id res chain seq x y z
N MET A 1 -32.57 -4.26 -5.48
CA MET A 1 -32.74 -2.79 -5.52
C MET A 1 -31.75 -2.22 -6.51
N SER A 2 -32.19 -1.47 -7.52
CA SER A 2 -31.25 -0.78 -8.43
C SER A 2 -30.82 0.54 -7.80
N TYR A 3 -29.61 1.03 -8.12
CA TYR A 3 -29.09 2.28 -7.57
C TYR A 3 -30.04 3.46 -7.79
N ARG A 4 -30.64 3.50 -8.99
CA ARG A 4 -31.62 4.53 -9.38
C ARG A 4 -32.86 4.50 -8.48
N THR A 5 -33.38 3.31 -8.19
CA THR A 5 -34.54 3.17 -7.28
C THR A 5 -34.21 3.57 -5.85
N ALA A 6 -32.98 3.32 -5.37
CA ALA A 6 -32.57 3.72 -4.02
C ALA A 6 -32.40 5.24 -3.90
N LEU A 7 -31.88 5.89 -4.94
CA LEU A 7 -31.66 7.34 -4.97
C LEU A 7 -32.98 8.12 -5.00
N ASP A 8 -33.95 7.64 -5.78
CA ASP A 8 -35.29 8.22 -5.86
C ASP A 8 -36.01 8.15 -4.50
N LEU A 9 -35.96 6.98 -3.86
CA LEU A 9 -36.52 6.77 -2.51
C LEU A 9 -35.80 7.62 -1.45
N ALA A 10 -34.47 7.74 -1.51
CA ALA A 10 -33.71 8.56 -0.59
C ALA A 10 -34.00 10.07 -0.76
N SER A 11 -34.31 10.50 -1.97
CA SER A 11 -34.65 11.89 -2.29
C SER A 11 -36.06 12.25 -1.83
N ALA A 12 -36.99 11.27 -1.84
CA ALA A 12 -38.35 11.40 -1.37
C ALA A 12 -38.50 11.41 0.17
N LEU A 13 -37.42 11.14 0.92
CA LEU A 13 -37.45 11.17 2.39
C LEU A 13 -37.57 12.60 2.94
N SER A 14 -38.22 12.71 4.10
CA SER A 14 -38.23 13.94 4.90
C SER A 14 -36.84 14.28 5.42
N ASP A 15 -36.55 15.57 5.67
CA ASP A 15 -35.22 15.99 6.12
C ASP A 15 -34.82 15.39 7.47
N THR A 16 -35.81 15.11 8.34
CA THR A 16 -35.59 14.38 9.59
C THR A 16 -35.16 12.93 9.36
N ASP A 17 -35.71 12.28 8.34
CA ASP A 17 -35.37 10.89 8.04
C ASP A 17 -34.03 10.76 7.30
N LYS A 18 -33.66 11.76 6.49
CA LYS A 18 -32.31 11.87 5.92
C LYS A 18 -31.24 11.95 7.02
N LEU A 19 -31.51 12.71 8.10
CA LEU A 19 -30.58 12.80 9.23
C LEU A 19 -30.46 11.48 9.99
N LYS A 20 -31.56 10.78 10.24
CA LYS A 20 -31.54 9.44 10.85
C LYS A 20 -30.77 8.44 9.99
N LEU A 21 -30.98 8.48 8.67
CA LEU A 21 -30.26 7.64 7.72
C LEU A 21 -28.76 7.95 7.72
N ALA A 22 -28.38 9.23 7.70
CA ALA A 22 -26.98 9.65 7.80
C ALA A 22 -26.33 9.17 9.11
N HIS A 23 -27.03 9.31 10.24
CA HIS A 23 -26.54 8.83 11.53
C HIS A 23 -26.36 7.30 11.56
N HIS A 24 -27.30 6.56 10.97
CA HIS A 24 -27.22 5.11 10.87
C HIS A 24 -26.06 4.65 9.96
N LEU A 25 -25.85 5.33 8.83
CA LEU A 25 -24.72 5.06 7.93
C LEU A 25 -23.37 5.36 8.61
N LEU A 26 -23.29 6.44 9.38
CA LEU A 26 -22.11 6.74 10.19
C LEU A 26 -21.86 5.66 11.24
N GLY A 27 -22.91 5.20 11.94
CA GLY A 27 -22.79 4.09 12.89
C GLY A 27 -22.31 2.79 12.24
N GLN A 28 -22.82 2.46 11.05
CA GLN A 28 -22.35 1.29 10.28
C GLN A 28 -20.90 1.44 9.81
N LEU A 29 -20.47 2.65 9.44
CA LEU A 29 -19.08 2.92 9.08
C LEU A 29 -18.12 2.79 10.28
N MET A 30 -18.61 3.06 11.50
CA MET A 30 -17.82 2.89 12.73
C MET A 30 -17.78 1.44 13.22
N LEU A 31 -18.82 0.65 12.95
CA LEU A 31 -18.93 -0.77 13.32
C LEU A 31 -18.37 -1.72 12.26
N SER A 32 -18.33 -1.29 10.99
CA SER A 32 -17.60 -2.00 9.95
C SER A 32 -16.12 -1.92 10.29
N PRO A 33 -15.39 -3.05 10.35
CA PRO A 33 -13.94 -3.02 10.38
C PRO A 33 -13.50 -2.43 9.04
N LYS A 34 -13.32 -1.11 9.03
CA LYS A 34 -12.69 -0.40 7.95
C LYS A 34 -11.27 -0.93 7.91
N SER A 35 -11.05 -1.98 7.11
CA SER A 35 -9.81 -2.11 6.39
C SER A 35 -9.55 -0.73 5.81
N SER A 36 -8.60 -0.03 6.42
CA SER A 36 -8.15 1.28 5.99
C SER A 36 -7.37 1.10 4.68
N SER A 37 -8.07 0.65 3.65
CA SER A 37 -7.68 0.74 2.27
C SER A 37 -8.34 2.02 1.78
N ALA A 38 -7.67 3.15 2.02
CA ALA A 38 -7.72 4.19 1.02
C ALA A 38 -7.40 3.49 -0.32
N PRO A 39 -8.18 3.72 -1.39
CA PRO A 39 -7.80 3.22 -2.70
C PRO A 39 -6.58 4.02 -3.14
N THR A 40 -5.41 3.65 -2.62
CA THR A 40 -4.18 3.88 -3.36
C THR A 40 -4.38 3.13 -4.67
N PRO A 41 -4.16 3.79 -5.82
CA PRO A 41 -4.25 3.11 -7.10
C PRO A 41 -3.35 1.89 -6.97
N LYS A 42 -3.91 0.69 -7.15
CA LYS A 42 -3.12 -0.51 -7.36
C LYS A 42 -2.41 -0.30 -8.70
N LEU A 43 -1.29 0.40 -8.63
CA LEU A 43 -0.36 0.52 -9.74
C LEU A 43 0.09 -0.89 -10.10
N PRO A 44 0.33 -1.16 -11.39
CA PRO A 44 0.66 -2.49 -11.86
C PRO A 44 1.87 -3.05 -11.10
N PRO A 45 1.98 -4.38 -10.96
CA PRO A 45 3.07 -5.04 -10.22
C PRO A 45 4.49 -4.71 -10.75
N SER A 46 4.61 -4.08 -11.91
CA SER A 46 5.86 -3.50 -12.41
C SER A 46 6.30 -2.23 -11.67
N ALA A 47 5.35 -1.40 -11.21
CA ALA A 47 5.62 -0.15 -10.48
C ALA A 47 6.09 -0.36 -9.03
N ASP A 48 5.93 -1.59 -8.51
CA ASP A 48 6.31 -1.94 -7.15
C ASP A 48 7.83 -2.02 -7.03
N TYR A 49 8.49 -2.53 -8.09
CA TYR A 49 9.95 -2.59 -8.16
C TYR A 49 10.56 -1.19 -8.25
N ASP A 50 10.08 -0.34 -9.16
CA ASP A 50 10.57 1.04 -9.32
C ASP A 50 10.41 1.86 -8.03
N TYR A 51 9.25 1.73 -7.37
CA TYR A 51 9.01 2.40 -6.09
C TYR A 51 9.93 1.90 -4.98
N CYS A 52 10.16 0.59 -4.89
CA CYS A 52 11.12 0.04 -3.93
C CYS A 52 12.54 0.54 -4.21
N LEU A 53 12.91 0.63 -5.49
CA LEU A 53 14.21 1.09 -5.95
C LEU A 53 14.46 2.55 -5.53
N GLU A 54 13.50 3.45 -5.79
CA GLU A 54 13.60 4.86 -5.36
C GLU A 54 13.74 4.98 -3.84
N ARG A 55 12.97 4.20 -3.07
CA ARG A 55 13.01 4.25 -1.60
C ARG A 55 14.31 3.69 -1.04
N VAL A 56 14.82 2.60 -1.62
CA VAL A 56 16.09 1.98 -1.22
C VAL A 56 17.26 2.91 -1.55
N LEU A 57 17.26 3.56 -2.73
CA LEU A 57 18.29 4.55 -3.08
C LEU A 57 18.25 5.80 -2.22
N LYS A 58 17.07 6.20 -1.72
CA LYS A 58 16.92 7.35 -0.81
C LYS A 58 17.37 7.03 0.61
N SER A 59 17.07 5.83 1.09
CA SER A 59 17.40 5.38 2.45
C SER A 59 18.83 4.85 2.57
N ARG A 60 19.43 4.38 1.48
CA ARG A 60 20.73 3.70 1.40
C ARG A 60 21.03 2.83 2.63
N PRO A 61 20.20 1.83 2.97
CA PRO A 61 20.48 0.97 4.11
C PRO A 61 21.80 0.23 3.88
N ASN A 62 22.78 0.44 4.77
CA ASN A 62 24.14 -0.08 4.64
C ASN A 62 24.28 -1.56 5.03
N ARG A 63 23.28 -2.18 5.66
CA ARG A 63 23.33 -3.57 6.15
C ARG A 63 22.26 -4.43 5.50
N LEU A 64 22.57 -5.69 5.19
CA LEU A 64 21.62 -6.66 4.64
C LEU A 64 20.34 -6.83 5.50
N PRO A 65 20.43 -7.03 6.83
CA PRO A 65 19.23 -7.14 7.66
C PRO A 65 18.42 -5.83 7.66
N ALA A 66 19.09 -4.67 7.61
CA ALA A 66 18.41 -3.38 7.54
C ALA A 66 17.67 -3.21 6.19
N LEU A 67 18.25 -3.68 5.08
CA LEU A 67 17.60 -3.68 3.78
C LEU A 67 16.36 -4.59 3.77
N GLN A 68 16.44 -5.78 4.37
CA GLN A 68 15.30 -6.70 4.47
C GLN A 68 14.15 -6.10 5.28
N THR A 69 14.43 -5.60 6.49
CA THR A 69 13.41 -4.95 7.34
C THR A 69 12.83 -3.70 6.67
N PHE A 70 13.65 -2.94 5.93
CA PHE A 70 13.18 -1.76 5.21
C PHE A 70 12.24 -2.13 4.05
N LEU A 71 12.58 -3.15 3.27
CA LEU A 71 11.70 -3.66 2.21
C LEU A 71 10.40 -4.21 2.80
N GLU A 72 10.47 -4.98 3.88
CA GLU A 72 9.30 -5.50 4.59
C GLU A 72 8.37 -4.38 5.09
N ALA A 73 8.94 -3.30 5.65
CA ALA A 73 8.19 -2.12 6.06
C ALA A 73 7.53 -1.40 4.87
N ILE A 74 8.21 -1.30 3.73
CA ILE A 74 7.65 -0.72 2.50
C ILE A 74 6.46 -1.53 2.00
N PHE A 75 6.57 -2.86 1.99
CA PHE A 75 5.49 -3.75 1.54
C PHE A 75 4.32 -3.74 2.51
N SER A 76 4.58 -3.76 3.81
CA SER A 76 3.57 -3.65 4.86
C SER A 76 2.81 -2.32 4.78
N PHE A 77 3.51 -1.22 4.51
CA PHE A 77 2.91 0.10 4.31
C PHE A 77 2.00 0.14 3.07
N ARG A 78 2.33 -0.63 2.03
CA ARG A 78 1.59 -0.66 0.77
C ARG A 78 0.47 -1.71 0.75
N GLY A 79 0.33 -2.52 1.80
CA GLY A 79 -0.70 -3.56 1.92
C GLY A 79 -0.50 -4.74 0.96
N GLY A 80 0.73 -4.95 0.47
CA GLY A 80 1.09 -6.11 -0.37
C GLY A 80 1.46 -7.32 0.49
N GLN A 81 0.85 -8.47 0.19
CA GLN A 81 1.19 -9.76 0.81
C GLN A 81 2.40 -10.39 0.11
N ASP A 82 3.38 -10.82 0.90
CA ASP A 82 4.45 -11.79 0.59
C ASP A 82 4.98 -11.80 -0.85
N THR A 83 5.48 -10.66 -1.31
CA THR A 83 6.42 -10.67 -2.43
C THR A 83 7.79 -11.10 -1.91
N ASN A 84 8.36 -12.18 -2.48
CA ASN A 84 9.69 -12.69 -2.17
C ASN A 84 10.72 -11.55 -2.11
N ILE A 85 11.03 -11.08 -0.90
CA ILE A 85 12.01 -10.01 -0.64
C ILE A 85 13.36 -10.42 -1.24
N ASP A 86 13.68 -11.71 -1.18
CA ASP A 86 14.86 -12.29 -1.81
C ASP A 86 14.90 -12.14 -3.34
N ASP A 87 13.77 -12.23 -4.04
CA ASP A 87 13.72 -12.02 -5.49
C ASP A 87 13.95 -10.54 -5.85
N ILE A 88 13.49 -9.62 -5.01
CA ILE A 88 13.74 -8.19 -5.18
C ILE A 88 15.21 -7.87 -4.95
N ILE A 89 15.82 -8.46 -3.92
CA ILE A 89 17.25 -8.32 -3.64
C ILE A 89 18.08 -8.91 -4.80
N LYS A 90 17.70 -10.09 -5.32
CA LYS A 90 18.36 -10.67 -6.51
C LYS A 90 18.24 -9.78 -7.73
N ARG A 91 17.08 -9.15 -7.95
CA ARG A 91 16.89 -8.17 -9.05
C ARG A 91 17.75 -6.92 -8.86
N LEU A 92 17.83 -6.39 -7.64
CA LEU A 92 18.71 -5.24 -7.32
C LEU A 92 20.19 -5.57 -7.55
N GLU A 93 20.61 -6.80 -7.26
CA GLU A 93 21.97 -7.29 -7.53
C GLU A 93 22.23 -7.50 -9.03
N LEU A 94 21.29 -8.11 -9.75
CA LEU A 94 21.36 -8.32 -11.21
C LEU A 94 21.40 -7.00 -11.97
N ASN A 95 20.65 -5.99 -11.52
CA ASN A 95 20.64 -4.65 -12.11
C ASN A 95 21.86 -3.80 -11.72
N LYS A 96 22.85 -4.37 -11.01
CA LYS A 96 24.08 -3.69 -10.54
C LYS A 96 23.80 -2.44 -9.70
N ILE A 97 22.67 -2.41 -8.98
CA ILE A 97 22.29 -1.28 -8.12
C ILE A 97 22.99 -1.42 -6.76
N ILE A 98 23.09 -2.65 -6.27
CA ILE A 98 23.72 -3.01 -5.01
C ILE A 98 24.76 -4.11 -5.21
N LYS A 99 25.83 -4.06 -4.44
CA LYS A 99 26.81 -5.14 -4.28
C LYS A 99 26.81 -5.57 -2.82
N LYS A 100 26.67 -6.87 -2.60
CA LYS A 100 26.79 -7.45 -1.25
C LYS A 100 28.26 -7.62 -0.92
N GLU A 101 28.69 -7.08 0.21
CA GLU A 101 30.02 -7.28 0.76
C GLU A 101 29.86 -7.81 2.20
N GLY A 102 29.64 -9.12 2.32
CA GLY A 102 29.32 -9.78 3.59
C GLY A 102 28.01 -9.29 4.19
N ASP A 103 28.08 -8.62 5.33
CA ASP A 103 26.94 -8.00 6.04
C ASP A 103 26.55 -6.62 5.49
N ASN A 104 27.42 -6.02 4.67
CA ASN A 104 27.25 -4.68 4.16
C ASN A 104 26.69 -4.67 2.73
N VAL A 105 25.91 -3.65 2.42
CA VAL A 105 25.33 -3.40 1.10
C VAL A 105 25.98 -2.13 0.55
N VAL A 106 26.77 -2.27 -0.51
CA VAL A 106 27.42 -1.16 -1.20
C VAL A 106 26.58 -0.77 -2.41
N TYR A 107 26.14 0.47 -2.46
CA TYR A 107 25.39 1.01 -3.60
C TYR A 107 26.36 1.40 -4.69
N LEU A 108 26.17 0.85 -5.89
CA LEU A 108 27.01 1.09 -7.07
C LEU A 108 26.44 2.20 -7.98
N VAL A 109 25.32 2.81 -7.57
CA VAL A 109 24.67 3.91 -8.29
C VAL A 109 25.07 5.22 -7.61
N ASP A 110 25.77 6.06 -8.36
CA ASP A 110 26.17 7.43 -7.98
C ASP A 110 24.92 8.34 -7.90
#